data_AF-A0A0X3UZD8-F1
#
_entry.id   AF-A0A0X3UZD8-F1
#
_cell.length_a   1.000
_cell.length_b   1.000
_cell.length_c   1.000
_cell.angle_alpha   90.00
_cell.angle_beta   90.00
_cell.angle_gamma   90.00
#
_symmetry.space_group_name_H-M   'P 1'
#
loop_
_entity.id
_entity.type
_entity.pdbx_description
1 polymer ?
#
loop_
_entity_poly.entity_id
_entity_poly.type
_entity_poly.pdbx_seq_one_letter_code
_entity_poly.pdbx_strand_id
1 'polypeptide(L)' 'MHGPTGERLEAAVLSGGPADGVRLRLAGRPGVLQVSRPCPAENAPDGMRIAALYLYRRDLKVKTEPLRYGFDGASP' A
#
# COMPACT_ATOMS: atom_id res chain seq x y z
N MET A 1 -13.87 -12.87 -9.10
CA MET A 1 -13.56 -11.43 -8.98
C MET A 1 -12.19 -11.20 -9.61
N HIS A 2 -12.16 -10.61 -10.80
CA HIS A 2 -10.93 -10.28 -11.53
C HIS A 2 -10.58 -8.81 -11.33
N GLY A 3 -9.29 -8.47 -11.35
CA GLY A 3 -8.82 -7.09 -11.29
C GLY A 3 -8.95 -6.35 -12.63
N PRO A 4 -8.49 -5.09 -12.70
CA PRO A 4 -8.59 -4.24 -13.89
C PRO A 4 -7.87 -4.83 -15.12
N THR A 5 -6.93 -5.74 -14.92
CA THR A 5 -6.15 -6.46 -15.96
C THR A 5 -6.69 -7.85 -16.28
N GLY A 6 -7.84 -8.27 -15.73
CA GLY A 6 -8.37 -9.63 -15.90
C GLY A 6 -7.66 -10.69 -15.05
N GLU A 7 -6.71 -10.29 -14.22
CA GLU A 7 -5.96 -11.18 -13.34
C GLU A 7 -6.78 -11.54 -12.09
N ARG A 8 -6.54 -12.74 -11.53
CA ARG A 8 -7.19 -13.18 -10.29
C ARG A 8 -6.81 -12.23 -9.15
N LEU A 9 -7.82 -11.73 -8.43
CA LEU A 9 -7.61 -10.92 -7.24
C LEU A 9 -7.17 -11.77 -6.06
N GLU A 10 -6.07 -11.38 -5.44
CA GLU A 10 -5.45 -12.08 -4.33
C GLU A 10 -5.49 -11.26 -3.04
N ALA A 11 -5.85 -11.90 -1.92
CA ALA A 11 -5.84 -11.31 -0.60
C ALA A 11 -4.42 -10.91 -0.19
N ALA A 12 -4.30 -9.75 0.41
CA ALA A 12 -3.05 -9.22 0.94
C ALA A 12 -3.28 -8.50 2.27
N VAL A 13 -2.22 -8.40 3.07
CA VAL A 13 -2.19 -7.66 4.32
C VAL A 13 -0.97 -6.76 4.38
N LEU A 14 -1.16 -5.53 4.84
CA LEU A 14 -0.08 -4.60 5.16
C LEU A 14 0.41 -4.86 6.59
N SER A 15 1.72 -4.85 6.79
CA SER A 15 2.35 -5.17 8.06
C SER A 15 3.39 -4.13 8.47
N GLY A 16 3.28 -3.63 9.70
CA GLY A 16 4.04 -2.52 10.23
C GLY A 16 3.57 -1.16 9.71
N GLY A 17 4.18 -0.10 10.24
CA GLY A 17 3.91 1.27 9.81
C GLY A 17 2.47 1.75 10.05
N PRO A 18 2.08 2.88 9.43
CA PRO A 18 0.79 3.54 9.71
C PRO A 18 -0.45 2.80 9.22
N ALA A 19 -0.30 1.84 8.31
CA ALA A 19 -1.39 1.05 7.74
C ALA A 19 -1.33 -0.43 8.16
N ASP A 20 -0.70 -0.73 9.30
CA ASP A 20 -0.63 -2.09 9.84
C ASP A 20 -2.02 -2.75 9.96
N GLY A 21 -2.11 -4.02 9.55
CA GLY A 21 -3.32 -4.81 9.63
C GLY A 21 -4.34 -4.57 8.52
N VAL A 22 -4.17 -3.55 7.67
CA VAL A 22 -5.06 -3.30 6.53
C VAL A 22 -5.06 -4.51 5.59
N ARG A 23 -6.26 -5.00 5.26
CA ARG A 23 -6.49 -6.10 4.31
C ARG A 23 -7.04 -5.56 3.00
N LEU A 24 -6.52 -6.07 1.89
CA LEU A 24 -6.91 -5.65 0.54
C LEU A 24 -6.87 -6.83 -0.44
N ARG A 25 -7.42 -6.63 -1.64
CA ARG A 25 -7.32 -7.58 -2.76
C ARG A 25 -6.61 -6.94 -3.93
N LEU A 26 -5.60 -7.62 -4.47
CA LEU A 26 -4.69 -7.09 -5.50
C LEU A 26 -4.65 -8.01 -6.72
N ALA A 27 -4.51 -7.42 -7.90
CA ALA A 27 -4.20 -8.11 -9.14
C ALA A 27 -2.68 -8.07 -9.41
N GLY A 28 -2.14 -9.07 -10.11
CA GLY A 28 -0.76 -9.06 -10.63
C GLY A 28 0.36 -9.12 -9.59
N ARG A 29 0.02 -9.16 -8.29
CA ARG A 29 0.95 -9.22 -7.16
C ARG A 29 2.08 -8.16 -7.26
N PRO A 30 1.76 -6.85 -7.21
CA PRO A 30 2.77 -5.79 -7.35
C PRO A 30 3.92 -5.95 -6.36
N GLY A 31 5.11 -5.47 -6.73
CA GLY A 31 6.28 -5.52 -5.83
C GLY A 31 6.20 -4.53 -4.67
N VAL A 32 5.52 -3.40 -4.89
CA VAL A 32 5.43 -2.28 -3.96
C VAL A 32 4.00 -1.73 -3.99
N LEU A 33 3.51 -1.31 -2.82
CA LEU A 33 2.29 -0.54 -2.65
C LEU A 33 2.63 0.81 -2.01
N GLN A 34 2.00 1.87 -2.51
CA GLN A 34 2.09 3.21 -1.91
C GLN A 34 0.80 3.51 -1.17
N VAL A 35 0.90 3.84 0.11
CA VAL A 35 -0.21 4.34 0.93
C VAL A 35 -0.01 5.84 1.12
N SER A 36 -1.02 6.63 0.79
CA SER A 36 -1.02 8.07 1.05
C SER A 36 -1.96 8.41 2.21
N ARG A 37 -1.50 9.26 3.13
CA ARG A 37 -2.31 9.81 4.22
C ARG A 37 -2.31 11.33 4.11
N PRO A 38 -3.47 11.98 3.94
CA PRO A 38 -3.54 13.44 3.93
C PRO A 38 -2.97 14.04 5.21
N CYS A 39 -2.15 15.08 5.07
CA CYS A 39 -1.63 15.85 6.19
C CYS A 39 -2.45 17.14 6.31
N PRO A 40 -3.03 17.44 7.49
CA PRO A 40 -3.57 18.76 7.75
C PRO A 40 -2.46 19.80 7.58
N ALA A 41 -2.73 20.85 6.81
CA ALA A 41 -1.80 21.95 6.57
C ALA A 41 -2.50 23.27 6.86
N GLU A 42 -1.86 24.11 7.66
CA GLU A 42 -2.32 25.47 7.91
C GLU A 42 -1.68 26.39 6.86
N ASN A 43 -2.49 27.18 6.16
CA ASN A 43 -2.05 28.12 5.11
C ASN A 43 -1.52 27.47 3.80
N ALA A 44 -2.01 26.29 3.44
CA ALA A 44 -1.77 25.76 2.11
C ALA A 44 -2.46 26.63 1.05
N PRO A 45 -1.77 27.04 -0.04
CA PRO A 45 -2.40 27.71 -1.17
C PRO A 45 -3.57 26.92 -1.75
N ASP A 46 -4.51 27.60 -2.38
CA ASP A 46 -5.68 26.96 -2.99
C ASP A 46 -5.27 25.85 -3.97
N GLY A 47 -5.88 24.68 -3.79
CA GLY A 47 -5.59 23.49 -4.59
C GLY A 47 -4.34 22.69 -4.17
N MET A 48 -3.55 23.17 -3.20
CA MET A 48 -2.40 22.43 -2.68
C MET A 48 -2.83 21.36 -1.66
N ARG A 49 -2.36 20.11 -1.84
CA ARG A 49 -2.57 19.00 -0.90
C ARG A 49 -1.24 18.41 -0.46
N ILE A 50 -1.03 18.34 0.85
CA ILE A 50 0.11 17.66 1.45
C ILE A 50 -0.34 16.26 1.88
N ALA A 51 0.45 15.24 1.56
CA ALA A 51 0.19 13.88 1.99
C ALA A 51 1.51 13.20 2.38
N ALA A 52 1.49 12.45 3.47
CA ALA A 52 2.55 11.52 3.79
C ALA A 52 2.42 10.30 2.89
N LEU A 53 3.53 9.84 2.34
CA LEU A 53 3.61 8.64 1.51
C LEU A 53 4.35 7.55 2.27
N TYR A 54 3.79 6.35 2.29
CA TYR A 54 4.37 5.19 2.95
C TYR A 54 4.45 4.04 1.96
N LEU A 55 5.66 3.50 1.77
CA LEU A 55 5.88 2.38 0.87
C LEU A 55 5.82 1.06 1.64
N TYR A 56 5.16 0.08 1.03
CA TYR A 56 5.01 -1.27 1.54
C TYR A 56 5.51 -2.26 0.48
N ARG A 57 6.56 -3.02 0.80
CA ARG A 57 7.18 -3.97 -0.13
C ARG A 57 6.64 -5.38 0.09
N ARG A 58 6.37 -6.08 -1.01
CA ARG A 58 5.93 -7.48 -0.95
C ARG A 58 7.01 -8.36 -0.33
N ASP A 59 6.65 -9.14 0.68
CA ASP A 59 7.50 -10.20 1.22
C ASP A 59 7.56 -11.36 0.22
N LEU A 60 8.69 -11.49 -0.47
CA LEU A 60 8.89 -12.54 -1.46
C LEU A 60 8.99 -13.94 -0.84
N LYS A 61 9.12 -14.08 0.48
CA LYS A 61 9.09 -15.39 1.16
C LYS A 61 7.66 -15.93 1.24
N VAL A 62 6.63 -15.07 1.23
CA VAL A 62 5.21 -15.47 1.24
C VAL A 62 4.74 -15.70 -0.20
N LYS A 63 4.41 -16.95 -0.54
CA LYS A 63 4.06 -17.36 -1.92
C LYS A 63 2.56 -17.49 -2.18
N THR A 64 1.78 -17.65 -1.11
CA THR A 64 0.34 -17.89 -1.14
C THR A 64 -0.41 -16.80 -0.38
N GLU A 65 -1.72 -16.71 -0.64
CA GLU A 65 -2.59 -15.76 0.04
C GLU A 65 -2.75 -16.10 1.54
N PRO A 66 -2.88 -15.08 2.43
CA PRO A 66 -2.75 -13.66 2.12
C PRO A 66 -1.29 -13.25 1.88
N LEU A 67 -1.03 -12.55 0.78
CA LEU A 67 0.29 -11.96 0.51
C LEU A 67 0.63 -10.93 1.60
N ARG A 68 1.88 -10.88 2.03
CA ARG A 68 2.34 -9.90 3.02
C ARG A 68 3.09 -8.77 2.35
N TYR A 69 2.78 -7.53 2.72
CA TYR A 69 3.56 -6.36 2.35
C TYR A 69 4.05 -5.67 3.62
N GLY A 70 5.36 -5.58 3.79
CA GLY A 70 6.00 -4.97 4.96
C GLY A 70 6.29 -3.49 4.73
N PHE A 71 6.07 -2.67 5.75
CA PHE A 71 6.44 -1.25 5.75
C PHE A 71 7.94 -1.06 5.50
N ASP A 72 8.29 -0.21 4.53
CA ASP A 72 9.65 0.19 4.21
C ASP A 72 9.94 1.58 4.77
N GLY A 73 10.45 1.63 6.00
CA GLY A 73 10.83 2.88 6.67
C GLY A 73 12.15 3.48 6.19
N ALA A 74 12.87 2.83 5.27
CA ALA A 74 14.10 3.36 4.68
C ALA A 74 13.84 4.13 3.37
N SER A 75 12.62 4.06 2.83
CA SER A 75 12.22 4.88 1.69
C SER A 75 11.96 6.34 2.15
N PRO A 76 12.61 7.34 1.51
CA PRO A 76 12.48 8.75 1.86
C PRO A 76 11.08 9.33 1.58
#